data_AF-A0A961TY14-F1
#
_entry.id   AF-A0A961TY14-F1
#
_cell.length_a   1.000
_cell.length_b   1.000
_cell.length_c   1.000
_cell.angle_alpha   90.00
_cell.angle_beta   90.00
_cell.angle_gamma   90.00
#
_symmetry.space_group_name_H-M   'P 1'
#
loop_
_entity.id
_entity.type
_entity.pdbx_description
1 polymer ?
#
loop_
_entity_poly.entity_id
_entity_poly.type
_entity_poly.pdbx_seq_one_letter_code
_entity_poly.pdbx_strand_id
1 'polypeptide(L)' 'MKKTTKGAKPGISGHVIGQRTFTAITAVEGIGMSAASRKRFADMNKRKLSPEDQRAEVIRAYLDAKSRG' A
#
# COMPACT_ATOMS: atom_id res chain seq x y z
N MET A 1 17.32 -12.34 21.48
CA MET A 1 17.46 -12.33 20.00
C MET A 1 16.89 -11.03 19.44
N LYS A 2 17.73 -10.11 18.93
CA LYS A 2 17.27 -8.91 18.22
C LYS A 2 17.11 -9.24 16.74
N LYS A 3 15.89 -9.16 16.20
CA LYS A 3 15.63 -9.32 14.76
C LYS A 3 16.08 -8.04 14.05
N THR A 4 17.15 -8.12 13.26
CA THR A 4 17.54 -7.07 12.33
C THR A 4 16.66 -7.18 11.09
N THR A 5 15.75 -6.22 10.91
CA THR A 5 15.08 -6.02 9.63
C THR A 5 16.17 -5.67 8.62
N LYS A 6 16.32 -6.53 7.61
CA LYS A 6 17.27 -6.34 6.51
C LYS A 6 16.81 -5.12 5.72
N GLY A 7 17.32 -3.95 6.08
CA GLY A 7 17.07 -2.70 5.36
C GLY A 7 17.44 -2.87 3.90
N ALA A 8 16.59 -2.35 3.02
CA ALA A 8 16.83 -2.34 1.58
C ALA A 8 18.24 -1.79 1.29
N LYS A 9 19.02 -2.51 0.50
CA LYS A 9 20.40 -2.13 0.14
C LYS A 9 20.38 -0.78 -0.60
N PRO A 10 21.20 0.22 -0.21
CA PRO A 10 21.28 1.52 -0.88
C PRO A 10 22.13 1.44 -2.17
N GLY A 11 21.72 0.59 -3.13
CA GLY A 11 22.55 0.26 -4.30
C GLY A 11 21.86 0.32 -5.66
N ILE A 12 20.58 0.67 -5.71
CA ILE A 12 19.88 1.01 -6.96
C ILE A 12 19.32 2.39 -6.70
N SER A 13 19.66 3.38 -7.52
CA SER A 13 19.09 4.73 -7.43
C SER A 13 17.59 4.67 -7.76
N GLY A 14 16.79 4.20 -6.80
CA GLY A 14 15.35 4.16 -6.91
C GLY A 14 14.83 5.59 -6.89
N HIS A 15 14.16 5.99 -7.97
CA HIS A 15 13.43 7.25 -7.96
C HIS A 15 12.19 7.09 -7.09
N VAL A 16 12.14 7.81 -5.96
CA VAL A 16 10.92 7.92 -5.16
C VAL A 16 10.00 8.91 -5.88
N ILE A 17 8.93 8.41 -6.48
CA ILE A 17 7.90 9.26 -7.07
C ILE A 17 7.03 9.84 -5.96
N GLY A 18 6.86 11.18 -5.97
CA GLY A 18 5.94 11.85 -5.06
C GLY A 18 4.48 11.56 -5.40
N GLN A 19 3.58 11.86 -4.45
CA GLN A 19 2.13 11.61 -4.57
C GLN A 19 1.55 12.09 -5.91
N ARG A 20 1.91 13.31 -6.34
CA ARG A 20 1.43 13.92 -7.59
C ARG A 20 1.81 13.09 -8.82
N THR A 21 3.05 12.62 -8.90
CA THR A 21 3.54 11.80 -10.02
C THR A 21 2.90 10.42 -9.99
N PHE A 22 2.80 9.81 -8.80
CA PHE A 22 2.11 8.53 -8.63
C PHE A 22 0.66 8.61 -9.10
N THR A 23 -0.09 9.65 -8.70
CA THR A 23 -1.47 9.89 -9.14
C THR A 23 -1.58 10.11 -10.64
N ALA A 24 -0.65 10.85 -11.25
CA ALA A 24 -0.66 11.06 -12.70
C ALA A 24 -0.47 9.74 -13.47
N ILE A 25 0.45 8.88 -13.03
CA ILE A 25 0.69 7.56 -13.63
C ILE A 25 -0.54 6.67 -13.46
N THR A 26 -1.06 6.54 -12.23
CA THR A 26 -2.25 5.72 -11.95
C THR A 26 -3.48 6.18 -12.72
N ALA A 27 -3.65 7.49 -12.94
CA ALA A 27 -4.74 8.04 -13.74
C ALA A 27 -4.62 7.65 -15.23
N VAL A 28 -3.42 7.71 -15.80
CA VAL A 28 -3.18 7.30 -17.19
C VAL A 28 -3.38 5.79 -17.38
N GLU A 29 -2.96 5.00 -16.40
CA GLU A 29 -3.10 3.54 -16.43
C GLU A 29 -4.51 3.04 -16.06
N GLY A 30 -5.43 3.95 -15.71
CA GLY A 30 -6.78 3.60 -15.26
C GLY A 30 -6.82 2.86 -13.93
N ILE A 31 -5.73 2.89 -13.16
CA ILE A 31 -5.59 2.20 -11.88
C ILE A 31 -6.23 3.07 -10.80
N GLY A 32 -7.40 2.65 -10.34
CA GLY A 32 -8.15 3.29 -9.27
C GLY A 32 -8.49 2.34 -8.13
N MET A 33 -8.79 2.91 -6.96
CA MET A 33 -9.30 2.12 -5.84
C MET A 33 -10.77 1.74 -6.08
N SER A 34 -11.05 0.44 -5.98
CA SER A 34 -12.43 -0.06 -5.92
C SER A 34 -13.21 0.60 -4.78
N ALA A 35 -14.55 0.60 -4.85
CA ALA A 35 -15.39 1.15 -3.78
C ALA A 35 -15.10 0.46 -2.42
N ALA A 36 -14.89 -0.85 -2.42
CA ALA A 36 -14.52 -1.62 -1.23
C ALA A 36 -13.16 -1.20 -0.67
N SER A 37 -12.15 -1.03 -1.55
CA SER A 37 -10.82 -0.56 -1.15
C SER A 37 -10.88 0.86 -0.57
N ARG A 38 -11.66 1.77 -1.17
CA ARG A 38 -11.86 3.14 -0.65
C ARG A 38 -12.46 3.15 0.74
N LYS A 39 -13.51 2.35 0.96
CA LYS A 39 -14.16 2.22 2.29
C LYS A 39 -13.17 1.71 3.34
N ARG A 40 -12.37 0.71 3.00
CA ARG A 40 -11.34 0.16 3.90
C ARG A 40 -10.28 1.19 4.24
N PHE A 41 -9.79 1.95 3.25
CA PHE A 41 -8.80 3.00 3.49
C PHE A 41 -9.33 4.10 4.40
N ALA A 42 -10.58 4.52 4.21
CA ALA A 42 -11.24 5.46 5.12
C ALA A 42 -11.35 4.92 6.56
N ASP A 43 -11.65 3.61 6.73
CA ASP A 43 -11.67 2.96 8.05
C ASP A 43 -10.30 2.94 8.72
N MET A 44 -9.24 2.57 7.97
CA MET A 44 -7.87 2.57 8.48
C MET A 44 -7.41 3.95 8.95
N ASN A 45 -7.77 5.01 8.20
CA ASN A 45 -7.49 6.39 8.58
C ASN A 45 -8.26 6.82 9.83
N LYS A 46 -9.54 6.46 9.94
CA LYS A 46 -10.34 6.72 11.15
C LYS A 46 -9.74 6.05 12.38
N ARG A 47 -9.22 4.83 12.22
CA ARG A 47 -8.54 4.06 13.26
C ARG A 47 -7.11 4.50 13.56
N LYS A 48 -6.58 5.49 12.80
CA LYS A 48 -5.21 6.02 12.92
C LYS A 48 -4.15 4.91 12.92
N LEU A 49 -4.33 3.90 12.06
CA LEU A 49 -3.38 2.81 11.93
C LEU A 49 -2.00 3.32 11.51
N SER A 50 -0.94 2.72 12.06
CA SER A 50 0.42 3.02 11.63
C SER A 50 0.60 2.63 10.15
N PRO A 51 1.57 3.23 9.43
CA PRO A 51 1.84 2.83 8.05
C PRO A 51 2.16 1.34 7.88
N GLU A 52 2.76 0.70 8.90
CA GLU A 52 2.99 -0.75 8.90
C GLU A 52 1.70 -1.55 8.98
N ASP A 53 0.80 -1.16 9.88
CA ASP A 53 -0.50 -1.81 10.04
C ASP A 53 -1.40 -1.63 8.82
N GLN A 54 -1.36 -0.43 8.21
CA GLN A 54 -2.06 -0.17 6.96
C GLN A 54 -1.59 -1.09 5.85
N ARG A 55 -0.26 -1.29 5.71
CA ARG A 55 0.29 -2.23 4.72
C ARG A 55 -0.15 -3.67 4.99
N ALA A 56 -0.10 -4.10 6.25
CA ALA A 56 -0.52 -5.45 6.63
C ALA A 56 -2.01 -5.69 6.30
N GLU A 57 -2.87 -4.72 6.58
CA GLU A 57 -4.30 -4.80 6.29
C GLU A 57 -4.59 -4.82 4.78
N VAL A 58 -3.86 -4.04 3.97
CA VAL A 58 -3.97 -4.08 2.51
C VAL A 58 -3.56 -5.44 1.96
N ILE A 59 -2.45 -6.00 2.42
CA ILE A 59 -1.97 -7.33 2.01
C ILE A 59 -3.00 -8.39 2.38
N ARG A 60 -3.51 -8.37 3.62
CA ARG A 60 -4.55 -9.29 4.08
C ARG A 60 -5.81 -9.21 3.22
N ALA A 61 -6.26 -8.01 2.90
CA ALA A 61 -7.43 -7.78 2.05
C ALA A 61 -7.23 -8.32 0.63
N TYR A 62 -6.04 -8.16 0.05
CA TYR A 62 -5.70 -8.71 -1.26
C TYR A 62 -5.72 -10.25 -1.26
N LEU A 63 -5.11 -10.87 -0.24
CA LEU A 63 -5.07 -12.33 -0.12
C LEU A 63 -6.48 -12.92 0.03
N ASP A 64 -7.33 -12.31 0.86
CA ASP A 64 -8.73 -12.74 1.05
C ASP A 64 -9.56 -12.58 -0.23
N ALA A 65 -9.37 -11.49 -0.98
CA ALA A 65 -10.02 -11.30 -2.28
C ALA A 65 -9.56 -12.35 -3.30
N LYS A 66 -8.26 -12.67 -3.32
CA LYS A 66 -7.68 -13.67 -4.22
C LYS A 66 -8.17 -15.09 -3.91
N SER A 67 -8.40 -15.43 -2.65
CA SER A 67 -8.89 -16.78 -2.27
C SER A 67 -10.37 -17.02 -2.56
N ARG A 68 -11.14 -15.97 -2.88
CA ARG A 68 -12.59 -16.06 -3.17
C ARG A 68 -12.93 -16.07 -4.66
N GLY A 69 -11.95 -15.83 -5.53
CA GLY A 69 -12.07 -15.95 -6.99
C GLY A 69 -11.45 -17.24 -7.48
#